data_AF-A0A1W6BXQ2-F1
#
_entry.id   AF-A0A1W6BXQ2-F1
#
_cell.length_a   1.000
_cell.length_b   1.000
_cell.length_c   1.000
_cell.angle_alpha   90.00
_cell.angle_beta   90.00
_cell.angle_gamma   90.00
#
_symmetry.space_group_name_H-M   'P 1'
#
loop_
_entity.id
_entity.type
_entity.pdbx_description
1 polymer ?
#
loop_
_entity_poly.entity_id
_entity_poly.type
_entity_poly.pdbx_seq_one_letter_code
_entity_poly.pdbx_strand_id
1 'polypeptide(L)'
;MQIPHTPVLLEEVKEIFKNCDEGDFLDCTLGYAGHSKNLLKTHSKLHLIGCDQDINALEFSKKSLENFKERIQLYHCNFSEILDKIHTNNLRGILADIGVSSLQLDKNERGFALNSDFLDMRMNQDSPLSAYEIVNFYPKEKLAFIFKEYGELKDSEFLAHKICEQRAKKEIKSAKELFEIIGKMRFDNRKILKATLLFQALRIEVNQELDALNRFLMRLENLRLKDCILAIICFHSLEDRMVKNFFKKWSKACICDDLALKCECGANHNLGRILSKKPIVPSEDEKRNNSRSSCAKMRVFHFQN
;
A
#
# COMPACT_ATOMS: atom_id res chain seq x y z
N MET A 1 16.71 -19.22 -6.48
CA MET A 1 15.61 -18.55 -7.23
C MET A 1 15.94 -17.08 -7.38
N GLN A 2 15.82 -16.54 -8.59
CA GLN A 2 16.03 -15.11 -8.87
C GLN A 2 14.78 -14.35 -8.44
N ILE A 3 14.95 -13.25 -7.70
CA ILE A 3 13.84 -12.35 -7.37
C ILE A 3 13.45 -11.67 -8.69
N PRO A 4 12.18 -11.72 -9.12
CA PRO A 4 11.79 -11.25 -10.45
C PRO A 4 12.01 -9.75 -10.65
N HIS A 5 12.03 -8.95 -9.57
CA HIS A 5 12.21 -7.51 -9.63
C HIS A 5 13.02 -6.97 -8.44
N THR A 6 13.70 -5.85 -8.67
CA THR A 6 14.38 -5.09 -7.61
C THR A 6 13.32 -4.42 -6.71
N PRO A 7 13.40 -4.59 -5.37
CA PRO A 7 12.52 -3.90 -4.44
C PRO A 7 12.67 -2.37 -4.55
N VAL A 8 11.56 -1.66 -4.40
CA VAL A 8 11.52 -0.20 -4.52
C VAL A 8 12.13 0.42 -3.27
N LEU A 9 13.00 1.43 -3.42
CA LEU A 9 13.67 2.09 -2.29
C LEU A 9 14.51 1.13 -1.41
N LEU A 10 15.09 0.09 -2.01
CA LEU A 10 15.81 -0.95 -1.27
C LEU A 10 16.94 -0.38 -0.40
N GLU A 11 17.75 0.53 -0.95
CA GLU A 11 18.89 1.11 -0.23
C GLU A 11 18.43 2.06 0.87
N GLU A 12 17.38 2.84 0.64
CA GLU A 12 16.78 3.71 1.65
C GLU A 12 16.16 2.90 2.79
N VAL A 13 15.50 1.77 2.49
CA VAL A 13 14.99 0.84 3.52
C VAL A 13 16.15 0.28 4.35
N LYS A 14 17.24 -0.15 3.73
CA LYS A 14 18.44 -0.63 4.45
C LYS A 14 19.03 0.45 5.36
N GLU A 15 19.13 1.68 4.88
CA GLU A 15 19.65 2.80 5.66
C GLU A 15 18.77 3.14 6.87
N ILE A 16 17.45 3.10 6.71
CA ILE A 16 16.50 3.36 7.80
C ILE A 16 16.57 2.30 8.90
N PHE A 17 16.74 1.03 8.52
CA PHE A 17 16.79 -0.09 9.46
C PHE A 17 18.21 -0.54 9.83
N LYS A 18 19.24 0.22 9.48
CA LYS A 18 20.65 -0.17 9.70
C LYS A 18 21.02 -0.45 11.16
N ASN A 19 20.29 0.12 12.12
CA ASN A 19 20.51 -0.06 13.56
C ASN A 19 19.51 -1.05 14.19
N CYS A 20 18.68 -1.71 13.38
CA CYS A 20 17.71 -2.71 13.84
C CYS A 20 18.38 -4.09 13.88
N ASP A 21 19.38 -4.25 14.75
CA ASP A 21 20.26 -5.42 14.72
C ASP A 21 19.67 -6.69 15.35
N GLU A 22 18.73 -6.52 16.28
CA GLU A 22 18.08 -7.60 17.01
C GLU A 22 16.61 -7.30 17.27
N GLY A 23 15.84 -8.34 17.60
CA GLY A 23 14.40 -8.24 17.82
C GLY A 23 13.59 -8.76 16.64
N ASP A 24 12.30 -8.42 16.63
CA ASP A 24 11.38 -8.83 15.58
C ASP A 24 11.24 -7.69 14.55
N PHE A 25 11.24 -8.07 13.28
CA PHE A 25 10.98 -7.22 12.14
C PHE A 25 9.73 -7.70 11.43
N LEU A 26 8.73 -6.84 11.29
CA LEU A 26 7.50 -7.13 10.56
C LEU A 26 7.59 -6.60 9.13
N ASP A 27 7.57 -7.49 8.15
CA ASP A 27 7.31 -7.16 6.76
C ASP A 27 5.84 -7.43 6.45
N CYS A 28 5.05 -6.36 6.44
CA CYS A 28 3.60 -6.38 6.25
C CYS A 28 3.18 -6.79 4.82
N THR A 29 4.10 -6.73 3.87
CA THR A 29 3.84 -6.89 2.43
C THR A 29 4.98 -7.69 1.82
N LEU A 30 5.17 -8.90 2.34
CA LEU A 30 6.37 -9.69 2.11
C LEU A 30 6.66 -9.89 0.63
N GLY A 31 5.62 -10.09 -0.20
CA GLY A 31 5.74 -10.26 -1.64
C GLY A 31 6.69 -11.41 -1.99
N TYR A 32 7.77 -11.08 -2.69
CA TYR A 32 8.85 -12.01 -3.06
C TYR A 32 10.04 -12.01 -2.09
N ALA A 33 9.84 -11.46 -0.89
CA ALA A 33 10.81 -11.31 0.20
C ALA A 33 12.05 -10.49 -0.17
N GLY A 34 11.96 -9.56 -1.11
CA GLY A 34 13.13 -8.82 -1.59
C GLY A 34 13.76 -7.90 -0.54
N HIS A 35 12.95 -7.11 0.18
CA HIS A 35 13.41 -6.31 1.31
C HIS A 35 13.85 -7.20 2.47
N SER A 36 12.95 -8.08 2.92
CA SER A 36 13.17 -9.05 3.98
C SER A 36 14.47 -9.85 3.84
N LYS A 37 14.77 -10.38 2.64
CA LYS A 37 15.98 -11.17 2.39
C LYS A 37 17.25 -10.33 2.49
N ASN A 38 17.22 -9.06 2.10
CA ASN A 38 18.38 -8.18 2.25
C ASN A 38 18.62 -7.85 3.72
N LEU A 39 17.57 -7.51 4.47
CA LEU A 39 17.67 -7.26 5.91
C LEU A 39 18.18 -8.48 6.68
N LEU A 40 17.63 -9.67 6.42
CA LEU A 40 18.05 -10.92 7.08
C LEU A 40 19.50 -11.33 6.80
N LYS A 41 20.05 -10.92 5.65
CA LYS A 41 21.48 -11.12 5.32
C LYS A 41 22.39 -10.20 6.12
N THR A 42 21.96 -8.96 6.37
CA THR A 42 22.75 -7.95 7.07
C THR A 42 22.64 -8.07 8.58
N HIS A 43 21.46 -8.40 9.11
CA HIS A 43 21.17 -8.46 10.54
C HIS A 43 20.93 -9.92 10.97
N SER A 44 21.97 -10.55 11.53
CA SER A 44 21.97 -11.99 11.87
C SER A 44 21.09 -12.34 13.09
N LYS A 45 20.80 -11.38 13.96
CA LYS A 45 19.96 -11.57 15.16
C LYS A 45 18.50 -11.12 14.99
N LEU A 46 18.15 -10.60 13.80
CA LEU A 46 16.80 -10.17 13.48
C LEU A 46 15.91 -11.39 13.19
N HIS A 47 14.69 -11.41 13.75
CA HIS A 47 13.67 -12.39 13.43
C HIS A 47 12.63 -11.74 12.52
N LEU A 48 12.34 -12.36 11.38
CA LEU A 48 11.35 -11.84 10.44
C LEU A 48 9.98 -12.43 10.76
N ILE A 49 9.01 -11.55 10.88
CA ILE A 49 7.59 -11.86 10.78
C ILE A 49 7.13 -11.31 9.43
N GLY A 50 6.66 -12.16 8.54
CA GLY A 50 6.21 -11.75 7.20
C GLY A 50 4.75 -12.11 6.98
N CYS A 51 3.97 -11.20 6.37
CA CYS A 51 2.65 -11.54 5.87
C CYS A 51 2.43 -11.11 4.43
N ASP A 52 1.59 -11.85 3.73
CA ASP A 52 1.04 -11.47 2.43
C ASP A 52 -0.36 -12.07 2.27
N GLN A 53 -1.20 -11.42 1.48
CA GLN A 53 -2.54 -11.91 1.14
C GLN A 53 -2.53 -12.81 -0.11
N ASP A 54 -1.50 -12.72 -0.96
CA ASP A 54 -1.32 -13.60 -2.11
C ASP A 54 -0.54 -14.85 -1.71
N ILE A 55 -1.23 -16.00 -1.70
CA ILE A 55 -0.64 -17.29 -1.30
C ILE A 55 0.57 -17.67 -2.18
N ASN A 56 0.56 -17.30 -3.47
CA ASN A 56 1.67 -17.61 -4.38
C ASN A 56 2.94 -16.83 -4.00
N ALA A 57 2.78 -15.59 -3.55
CA ALA A 57 3.87 -14.76 -3.06
C ALA A 57 4.47 -15.36 -1.78
N LEU A 58 3.61 -15.80 -0.87
CA LEU A 58 4.02 -16.43 0.39
C LEU A 58 4.78 -17.75 0.15
N GLU A 59 4.28 -18.62 -0.74
CA GLU A 59 4.95 -19.87 -1.12
C GLU A 59 6.32 -19.63 -1.77
N PHE A 60 6.42 -18.63 -2.63
CA PHE A 60 7.70 -18.23 -3.21
C PHE A 60 8.66 -17.73 -2.12
N SER A 61 8.18 -16.86 -1.24
CA SER A 61 8.97 -16.26 -0.17
C SER A 61 9.50 -17.32 0.79
N LYS A 62 8.69 -18.32 1.15
CA LYS A 62 9.12 -19.47 1.95
C LYS A 62 10.33 -20.17 1.33
N LYS A 63 10.30 -20.46 0.02
CA LYS A 63 11.42 -21.06 -0.72
C LYS A 63 12.63 -20.11 -0.82
N SER A 64 12.39 -18.81 -1.03
CA SER A 64 13.45 -17.79 -1.18
C SER A 64 14.21 -17.54 0.13
N LEU A 65 13.55 -17.77 1.26
CA LEU A 65 14.04 -17.55 2.62
C LEU A 65 14.45 -18.85 3.35
N GLU A 66 14.55 -19.99 2.66
CA GLU A 66 14.86 -21.30 3.26
C GLU A 66 16.11 -21.28 4.17
N ASN A 67 17.16 -20.55 3.76
CA ASN A 67 18.40 -20.40 4.53
C ASN A 67 18.22 -19.65 5.87
N PHE A 68 17.05 -19.04 6.09
CA PHE A 68 16.70 -18.27 7.27
C PHE A 68 15.55 -18.91 8.06
N LYS A 69 15.13 -20.15 7.74
CA LYS A 69 13.92 -20.78 8.27
C LYS A 69 13.74 -20.73 9.79
N GLU A 70 14.83 -20.79 10.55
CA GLU A 70 14.82 -20.72 12.03
C GLU A 70 14.51 -19.32 12.58
N ARG A 71 14.54 -18.30 11.72
CA ARG A 71 14.34 -16.88 12.06
C ARG A 71 13.16 -16.26 11.32
N ILE A 72 12.29 -17.05 10.69
CA ILE A 72 11.14 -16.51 9.95
C ILE A 72 9.83 -17.11 10.45
N GLN A 73 8.80 -16.27 10.54
CA GLN A 73 7.42 -16.68 10.74
C GLN A 73 6.55 -16.05 9.66
N LEU A 74 5.81 -16.87 8.91
CA LEU A 74 5.06 -16.44 7.74
C LEU A 74 3.56 -16.62 7.95
N TYR A 75 2.78 -15.59 7.61
CA TYR A 75 1.33 -15.56 7.78
C TYR A 75 0.63 -15.26 6.46
N HIS A 76 -0.36 -16.08 6.10
CA HIS A 76 -1.29 -15.77 5.00
C HIS A 76 -2.44 -14.94 5.56
N CYS A 77 -2.35 -13.62 5.42
CA CYS A 77 -3.41 -12.69 5.83
C CYS A 77 -3.19 -11.32 5.18
N ASN A 78 -4.23 -10.48 5.23
CA ASN A 78 -4.06 -9.08 4.89
C ASN A 78 -3.19 -8.38 5.96
N PHE A 79 -2.39 -7.40 5.54
CA PHE A 79 -1.50 -6.66 6.45
C PHE A 79 -2.27 -5.92 7.55
N SER A 80 -3.53 -5.56 7.34
CA SER A 80 -4.36 -4.93 8.36
C SER A 80 -4.69 -5.84 9.54
N GLU A 81 -4.50 -7.15 9.40
CA GLU A 81 -4.83 -8.17 10.42
C GLU A 81 -3.60 -8.72 11.15
N ILE A 82 -2.39 -8.52 10.62
CA ILE A 82 -1.19 -9.20 11.11
C ILE A 82 -0.88 -8.86 12.57
N LEU A 83 -1.13 -7.62 12.98
CA LEU A 83 -0.89 -7.13 14.33
C LEU A 83 -1.77 -7.83 15.39
N ASP A 84 -2.85 -8.49 14.98
CA ASP A 84 -3.70 -9.28 15.88
C ASP A 84 -3.27 -10.74 16.00
N LYS A 85 -2.34 -11.18 15.15
CA LYS A 85 -1.88 -12.57 15.04
C LYS A 85 -0.48 -12.79 15.64
N ILE A 86 0.18 -11.72 16.08
CA ILE A 86 1.58 -11.74 16.52
C ILE A 86 1.74 -11.08 17.89
N HIS A 87 2.79 -11.44 18.59
CA HIS A 87 3.24 -10.70 19.76
C HIS A 87 4.07 -9.50 19.33
N THR A 88 3.82 -8.32 19.91
CA THR A 88 4.44 -7.06 19.47
C THR A 88 5.49 -6.51 20.44
N ASN A 89 5.71 -7.17 21.59
CA ASN A 89 6.61 -6.70 22.64
C ASN A 89 8.07 -6.55 22.16
N ASN A 90 8.51 -7.41 21.24
CA ASN A 90 9.87 -7.43 20.72
C ASN A 90 9.98 -6.80 19.31
N LEU A 91 8.92 -6.15 18.84
CA LEU A 91 8.90 -5.53 17.52
C LEU A 91 9.79 -4.28 17.50
N ARG A 92 10.75 -4.24 16.58
CA ARG A 92 11.74 -3.15 16.44
C ARG A 92 11.67 -2.46 15.07
N GLY A 93 11.22 -3.18 14.05
CA GLY A 93 11.03 -2.63 12.72
C GLY A 93 9.74 -3.11 12.09
N ILE A 94 9.08 -2.23 11.35
CA ILE A 94 7.91 -2.53 10.54
C ILE A 94 8.10 -1.90 9.17
N LEU A 95 8.00 -2.71 8.12
CA LEU A 95 7.95 -2.26 6.74
C LEU A 95 6.60 -2.61 6.13
N ALA A 96 5.96 -1.64 5.49
CA ALA A 96 4.77 -1.87 4.67
C ALA A 96 4.95 -1.19 3.31
N ASP A 97 5.19 -1.99 2.28
CA ASP A 97 5.23 -1.60 0.87
C ASP A 97 3.82 -1.75 0.28
N ILE A 98 2.97 -0.76 0.56
CA ILE A 98 1.53 -0.83 0.29
C ILE A 98 1.25 -0.51 -1.18
N GLY A 99 1.05 -1.56 -1.98
CA GLY A 99 0.75 -1.43 -3.39
C GLY A 99 0.56 -2.77 -4.08
N VAL A 100 0.47 -2.71 -5.41
CA VAL A 100 0.44 -3.91 -6.26
C VAL A 100 1.84 -4.44 -6.48
N SER A 101 2.00 -5.76 -6.41
CA SER A 101 3.28 -6.38 -6.77
C SER A 101 3.51 -6.31 -8.28
N SER A 102 4.78 -6.28 -8.70
CA SER A 102 5.13 -6.25 -10.12
C SER A 102 4.54 -7.45 -10.89
N LEU A 103 4.48 -8.64 -10.28
CA LEU A 103 3.88 -9.81 -10.91
C LEU A 103 2.38 -9.59 -11.19
N GLN A 104 1.65 -8.95 -10.27
CA GLN A 104 0.23 -8.66 -10.46
C GLN A 104 0.02 -7.69 -11.63
N LEU A 105 0.92 -6.72 -11.80
CA LEU A 105 0.89 -5.79 -12.93
C LEU A 105 1.24 -6.47 -14.27
N ASP A 106 2.15 -7.44 -14.25
CA ASP A 106 2.68 -8.08 -15.47
C ASP A 106 1.79 -9.21 -16.00
N LYS A 107 0.97 -9.80 -15.13
CA LYS A 107 0.02 -10.85 -15.50
C LYS A 107 -1.24 -10.27 -16.14
N ASN A 108 -1.42 -10.53 -17.43
CA ASN A 108 -2.57 -10.07 -18.21
C ASN A 108 -3.89 -10.47 -17.54
N GLU A 109 -4.00 -11.71 -17.06
CA GLU A 109 -5.18 -12.28 -16.44
C GLU A 109 -5.61 -11.56 -15.15
N ARG A 110 -4.71 -10.81 -14.50
CA ARG A 110 -5.01 -10.08 -13.27
C ARG A 110 -5.72 -8.75 -13.51
N GLY A 111 -5.76 -8.25 -14.75
CA GLY A 111 -6.58 -7.08 -15.11
C GLY A 111 -6.10 -5.72 -14.57
N PHE A 112 -4.88 -5.61 -14.05
CA PHE A 112 -4.35 -4.34 -13.53
C PHE A 112 -3.84 -3.40 -14.63
N ALA A 113 -3.34 -3.96 -15.74
CA ALA A 113 -2.82 -3.18 -16.86
C ALA A 113 -3.97 -2.58 -17.71
N LEU A 114 -3.80 -1.35 -18.20
CA LEU A 114 -4.82 -0.65 -18.99
C LEU A 114 -5.19 -1.35 -20.30
N ASN A 115 -4.27 -2.15 -20.84
CA ASN A 115 -4.43 -2.90 -22.09
C ASN A 115 -4.78 -4.38 -21.85
N SER A 116 -5.11 -4.76 -20.61
CA SER A 116 -5.41 -6.16 -20.30
C SER A 116 -6.71 -6.63 -20.96
N ASP A 117 -6.72 -7.90 -21.34
CA ASP A 117 -7.90 -8.60 -21.88
C ASP A 117 -8.92 -8.97 -20.78
N PHE A 118 -8.61 -8.72 -19.51
CA PHE A 118 -9.43 -9.05 -18.34
C PHE A 118 -9.72 -7.80 -17.51
N LEU A 119 -10.84 -7.81 -16.77
CA LEU A 119 -11.24 -6.75 -15.84
C LEU A 119 -11.42 -7.32 -14.43
N ASP A 120 -10.32 -7.65 -13.77
CA ASP A 120 -10.34 -8.32 -12.46
C ASP A 120 -9.87 -7.40 -11.32
N MET A 121 -8.58 -7.05 -11.30
CA MET A 121 -7.92 -6.21 -10.28
C MET A 121 -7.95 -6.74 -8.83
N ARG A 122 -8.41 -7.97 -8.56
CA ARG A 122 -8.35 -8.55 -7.23
C ARG A 122 -6.92 -8.97 -6.89
N MET A 123 -6.42 -8.51 -5.74
CA MET A 123 -5.18 -9.01 -5.13
C MET A 123 -5.40 -10.40 -4.53
N ASN A 124 -6.50 -10.59 -3.81
CA ASN A 124 -6.97 -11.90 -3.36
C ASN A 124 -7.99 -12.47 -4.35
N GLN A 125 -7.62 -13.56 -5.04
CA GLN A 125 -8.46 -14.20 -6.05
C GLN A 125 -9.74 -14.85 -5.48
N ASP A 126 -9.78 -15.10 -4.18
CA ASP A 126 -10.96 -15.63 -3.49
C ASP A 126 -11.98 -14.52 -3.13
N SER A 127 -11.65 -13.25 -3.37
CA SER A 127 -12.57 -12.13 -3.12
C SER A 127 -13.75 -12.16 -4.11
N PRO A 128 -15.00 -11.98 -3.64
CA PRO A 128 -16.17 -11.99 -4.52
C PRO A 128 -16.28 -10.73 -5.39
N LEU A 129 -15.68 -9.61 -4.98
CA LEU A 129 -15.81 -8.34 -5.67
C LEU A 129 -14.61 -8.13 -6.61
N SER A 130 -14.87 -8.03 -7.91
CA SER A 130 -13.87 -7.71 -8.94
C SER A 130 -14.16 -6.35 -9.60
N ALA A 131 -13.21 -5.83 -10.38
CA ALA A 131 -13.43 -4.64 -11.19
C ALA A 131 -14.57 -4.84 -12.20
N TYR A 132 -14.73 -6.05 -12.73
CA TYR A 132 -15.86 -6.44 -13.57
C TYR A 132 -17.20 -6.22 -12.86
N GLU A 133 -17.31 -6.73 -11.63
CA GLU A 133 -18.51 -6.59 -10.81
C GLU A 133 -18.85 -5.12 -10.54
N ILE A 134 -17.85 -4.32 -10.16
CA ILE A 134 -18.02 -2.89 -9.89
C ILE A 134 -18.50 -2.17 -11.16
N VAL A 135 -17.78 -2.34 -12.27
CA VAL A 135 -18.06 -1.62 -13.52
C VAL A 135 -19.43 -2.00 -14.10
N ASN A 136 -19.83 -3.27 -14.01
CA ASN A 136 -21.07 -3.72 -14.62
C ASN A 136 -22.30 -3.62 -13.71
N PHE A 137 -22.15 -3.69 -12.38
CA PHE A 137 -23.30 -3.81 -11.47
C PHE A 137 -23.45 -2.68 -10.45
N TYR A 138 -22.41 -1.87 -10.15
CA TYR A 138 -22.61 -0.76 -9.22
C TYR A 138 -23.59 0.28 -9.77
N PRO A 139 -24.43 0.88 -8.91
CA PRO A 139 -25.21 2.06 -9.28
C PRO A 139 -24.31 3.19 -9.78
N LYS A 140 -24.83 4.02 -10.69
CA LYS A 140 -24.09 5.14 -11.29
C LYS A 140 -23.54 6.08 -10.22
N GLU A 141 -24.32 6.36 -9.18
CA GLU A 141 -23.97 7.25 -8.07
C GLU A 141 -22.79 6.68 -7.28
N LYS A 142 -22.76 5.36 -7.08
CA LYS A 142 -21.64 4.68 -6.42
C LYS A 142 -20.38 4.69 -7.27
N LEU A 143 -20.50 4.50 -8.59
CA LEU A 143 -19.38 4.65 -9.53
C LEU A 143 -18.81 6.07 -9.53
N ALA A 144 -19.68 7.09 -9.58
CA ALA A 144 -19.27 8.48 -9.53
C ALA A 144 -18.55 8.79 -8.19
N PHE A 145 -19.08 8.28 -7.08
CA PHE A 145 -18.45 8.41 -5.77
C PHE A 145 -17.02 7.85 -5.74
N ILE A 146 -16.82 6.59 -6.14
CA ILE A 146 -15.47 5.99 -6.09
C ILE A 146 -14.49 6.72 -7.03
N PHE A 147 -14.93 7.15 -8.21
CA PHE A 147 -14.05 7.88 -9.14
C PHE A 147 -13.67 9.26 -8.60
N LYS A 148 -14.58 9.92 -7.89
CA LYS A 148 -14.33 11.19 -7.23
C LYS A 148 -13.37 11.02 -6.05
N GLU A 149 -13.68 10.11 -5.14
CA GLU A 149 -12.96 9.98 -3.87
C GLU A 149 -11.62 9.26 -4.03
N TYR A 150 -11.57 8.17 -4.81
CA TYR A 150 -10.36 7.35 -4.97
C TYR A 150 -9.55 7.68 -6.22
N GLY A 151 -10.19 8.26 -7.24
CA GLY A 151 -9.53 8.73 -8.46
C GLY A 151 -9.19 10.23 -8.45
N GLU A 152 -9.70 11.00 -7.49
CA GLU A 152 -9.64 12.47 -7.48
C GLU A 152 -10.17 13.10 -8.81
N LEU A 153 -11.13 12.42 -9.48
CA LEU A 153 -11.67 12.82 -10.79
C LEU A 153 -12.83 13.82 -10.64
N LYS A 154 -12.66 15.02 -11.23
CA LYS A 154 -13.68 16.10 -11.19
C LYS A 154 -14.90 15.80 -12.05
N ASP A 155 -14.70 15.11 -13.18
CA ASP A 155 -15.72 14.69 -14.14
C ASP A 155 -16.23 13.27 -13.86
N SER A 156 -16.21 12.85 -12.59
CA SER A 156 -16.59 11.51 -12.14
C SER A 156 -18.02 11.13 -12.52
N GLU A 157 -18.99 12.04 -12.41
CA GLU A 157 -20.38 11.80 -12.81
C GLU A 157 -20.51 11.52 -14.31
N PHE A 158 -19.80 12.29 -15.14
CA PHE A 158 -19.78 12.11 -16.59
C PHE A 158 -19.16 10.77 -16.97
N LEU A 159 -18.03 10.39 -16.36
CA LEU A 159 -17.37 9.11 -16.59
C LEU A 159 -18.25 7.92 -16.15
N ALA A 160 -18.89 8.01 -14.98
CA ALA A 160 -19.82 7.01 -14.50
C ALA A 160 -21.03 6.85 -15.43
N HIS A 161 -21.60 7.96 -15.91
CA HIS A 161 -22.68 7.94 -16.89
C HIS A 161 -22.25 7.24 -18.19
N LYS A 162 -21.09 7.60 -18.74
CA LYS A 162 -20.55 6.99 -19.97
C LYS A 162 -20.36 5.48 -19.82
N ILE A 163 -19.87 5.01 -18.68
CA ILE A 163 -19.74 3.58 -18.38
C ILE A 163 -21.12 2.91 -18.32
N CYS A 164 -22.10 3.53 -17.66
CA CYS A 164 -23.47 3.02 -17.56
C CYS A 164 -24.15 2.90 -18.93
N GLU A 165 -23.97 3.90 -19.80
CA GLU A 165 -24.51 3.86 -21.17
C GLU A 165 -23.91 2.73 -22.01
N GLN A 166 -22.62 2.44 -21.84
CA GLN A 166 -21.94 1.39 -22.59
C GLN A 166 -22.32 0.00 -22.07
N ARG A 167 -22.31 -0.22 -20.76
CA ARG A 167 -22.71 -1.52 -20.18
C ARG A 167 -24.18 -1.87 -20.43
N ALA A 168 -25.04 -0.87 -20.62
CA ALA A 168 -26.44 -1.08 -21.02
C ALA A 168 -26.58 -1.65 -22.44
N LYS A 169 -25.57 -1.45 -23.31
CA LYS A 169 -25.53 -2.01 -24.68
C LYS A 169 -24.82 -3.36 -24.71
N LYS A 170 -23.69 -3.47 -24.02
CA LYS A 170 -22.86 -4.68 -23.95
C LYS A 170 -22.04 -4.64 -22.67
N GLU A 171 -21.98 -5.76 -21.95
CA GLU A 171 -21.09 -5.94 -20.80
C GLU A 171 -19.64 -5.56 -21.14
N ILE A 172 -18.98 -4.88 -20.21
CA ILE A 172 -17.57 -4.48 -20.32
C ILE A 172 -16.73 -5.58 -19.68
N LYS A 173 -15.99 -6.35 -20.49
CA LYS A 173 -15.33 -7.60 -20.05
C LYS A 173 -13.83 -7.45 -19.82
N SER A 174 -13.21 -6.41 -20.41
CA SER A 174 -11.76 -6.21 -20.35
C SER A 174 -11.37 -4.80 -19.91
N ALA A 175 -10.18 -4.68 -19.32
CA ALA A 175 -9.53 -3.41 -19.07
C ALA A 175 -9.35 -2.58 -20.34
N LYS A 176 -8.99 -3.22 -21.47
CA LYS A 176 -8.86 -2.55 -22.76
C LYS A 176 -10.17 -1.91 -23.22
N GLU A 177 -11.29 -2.63 -23.16
CA GLU A 177 -12.61 -2.08 -23.50
C GLU A 177 -12.96 -0.88 -22.60
N LEU A 178 -12.73 -1.01 -21.29
CA LEU A 178 -12.96 0.10 -20.35
C LEU A 178 -12.09 1.33 -20.67
N PHE A 179 -10.82 1.10 -21.00
CA PHE A 179 -9.89 2.16 -21.41
C PHE A 179 -10.35 2.87 -22.69
N GLU A 180 -10.85 2.12 -23.68
CA GLU A 180 -11.41 2.69 -24.92
C GLU A 180 -12.66 3.54 -24.65
N ILE A 181 -13.52 3.11 -23.72
CA ILE A 181 -14.70 3.88 -23.29
C ILE A 181 -14.27 5.20 -22.63
N ILE A 182 -13.29 5.18 -21.72
CA ILE A 182 -12.84 6.40 -21.04
C ILE A 182 -12.11 7.34 -22.01
N GLY A 183 -11.25 6.77 -22.85
CA GLY A 183 -10.43 7.49 -23.81
C GLY A 183 -9.13 8.04 -23.22
N LYS A 184 -8.32 8.67 -24.08
CA LYS A 184 -6.97 9.18 -23.75
C LYS A 184 -6.96 10.59 -23.15
N MET A 185 -8.08 11.02 -22.56
CA MET A 185 -8.17 12.35 -21.95
C MET A 185 -7.19 12.48 -20.78
N ARG A 186 -6.47 13.59 -20.75
CA ARG A 186 -5.56 13.92 -19.65
C ARG A 186 -6.32 14.65 -18.54
N PHE A 187 -5.85 14.50 -17.31
CA PHE A 187 -6.33 15.30 -16.19
C PHE A 187 -5.70 16.70 -16.27
N ASP A 188 -6.51 17.75 -16.18
CA ASP A 188 -6.05 19.15 -16.32
C ASP A 188 -4.79 19.42 -15.47
N ASN A 189 -3.78 20.01 -16.11
CA ASN A 189 -2.47 20.35 -15.54
C ASN A 189 -1.57 19.17 -15.09
N ARG A 190 -1.93 17.91 -15.32
CA ARG A 190 -1.07 16.74 -15.01
C ARG A 190 -0.75 15.93 -16.27
N LYS A 191 0.44 15.32 -16.33
CA LYS A 191 0.84 14.38 -17.41
C LYS A 191 0.10 13.02 -17.33
N ILE A 192 -0.78 12.81 -16.36
CA ILE A 192 -1.44 11.54 -16.06
C ILE A 192 -2.77 11.44 -16.82
N LEU A 193 -3.07 10.25 -17.35
CA LEU A 193 -4.33 9.96 -18.03
C LEU A 193 -5.47 9.80 -17.02
N LYS A 194 -6.67 10.28 -17.34
CA LYS A 194 -7.86 10.07 -16.51
C LYS A 194 -8.15 8.58 -16.31
N ALA A 195 -7.94 7.78 -17.35
CA ALA A 195 -8.09 6.32 -17.25
C ALA A 195 -7.18 5.70 -16.19
N THR A 196 -5.94 6.18 -16.03
CA THR A 196 -5.04 5.68 -14.97
C THR A 196 -5.62 5.95 -13.58
N LEU A 197 -6.20 7.13 -13.36
CA LEU A 197 -6.83 7.49 -12.08
C LEU A 197 -8.14 6.71 -11.83
N LEU A 198 -8.91 6.45 -12.88
CA LEU A 198 -10.12 5.64 -12.79
C LEU A 198 -9.78 4.18 -12.45
N PHE A 199 -8.76 3.62 -13.08
CA PHE A 199 -8.27 2.28 -12.78
C PHE A 199 -7.71 2.20 -11.35
N GLN A 200 -6.99 3.24 -10.89
CA GLN A 200 -6.58 3.35 -9.49
C GLN A 200 -7.80 3.34 -8.56
N ALA A 201 -8.86 4.09 -8.88
CA ALA A 201 -10.08 4.12 -8.08
C ALA A 201 -10.77 2.75 -7.98
N LEU A 202 -10.87 2.04 -9.11
CA LEU A 202 -11.40 0.67 -9.14
C LEU A 202 -10.53 -0.26 -8.29
N ARG A 203 -9.21 -0.20 -8.44
CA ARG A 203 -8.27 -1.02 -7.68
C ARG A 203 -8.42 -0.83 -6.17
N ILE A 204 -8.51 0.43 -5.73
CA ILE A 204 -8.72 0.81 -4.34
C ILE A 204 -10.03 0.23 -3.81
N GLU A 205 -11.13 0.33 -4.57
CA GLU A 205 -12.45 -0.20 -4.17
C GLU A 205 -12.47 -1.73 -4.13
N VAL A 206 -11.89 -2.40 -5.14
CA VAL A 206 -11.82 -3.87 -5.21
C VAL A 206 -11.10 -4.46 -4.00
N ASN A 207 -9.98 -3.85 -3.63
CA ASN A 207 -9.08 -4.39 -2.60
C ASN A 207 -9.24 -3.70 -1.25
N GLN A 208 -10.16 -2.73 -1.13
CA GLN A 208 -10.38 -1.93 0.08
C GLN A 208 -9.07 -1.35 0.63
N GLU A 209 -8.18 -0.88 -0.26
CA GLU A 209 -6.77 -0.57 0.06
C GLU A 209 -6.65 0.51 1.14
N LEU A 210 -7.44 1.58 1.01
CA LEU A 210 -7.44 2.70 1.95
C LEU A 210 -8.05 2.31 3.31
N ASP A 211 -9.06 1.44 3.33
CA ASP A 211 -9.64 0.94 4.58
C ASP A 211 -8.64 0.03 5.31
N ALA A 212 -7.99 -0.89 4.60
CA ALA A 212 -6.95 -1.74 5.15
C ALA A 212 -5.80 -0.92 5.75
N LEU A 213 -5.34 0.11 5.03
CA LEU A 213 -4.32 1.04 5.54
C LEU A 213 -4.80 1.78 6.79
N ASN A 214 -6.03 2.28 6.79
CA ASN A 214 -6.60 3.00 7.92
C ASN A 214 -6.69 2.08 9.16
N ARG A 215 -7.19 0.85 9.01
CA ARG A 215 -7.27 -0.15 10.09
C ARG A 215 -5.89 -0.48 10.64
N PHE A 216 -4.90 -0.70 9.76
CA PHE A 216 -3.52 -0.96 10.16
C PHE A 216 -2.92 0.19 10.98
N LEU A 217 -3.06 1.43 10.52
CA LEU A 217 -2.57 2.62 11.22
C LEU A 217 -3.28 2.81 12.57
N MET A 218 -4.60 2.66 12.62
CA MET A 218 -5.36 2.71 13.88
C MET A 218 -4.90 1.63 14.87
N ARG A 219 -4.56 0.43 14.38
CA ARG A 219 -4.07 -0.65 15.25
C ARG A 219 -2.70 -0.32 15.83
N LEU A 220 -1.78 0.20 15.02
CA LEU A 220 -0.47 0.68 15.49
C LEU A 220 -0.59 1.80 16.53
N GLU A 221 -1.52 2.74 16.33
CA GLU A 221 -1.81 3.81 17.29
C GLU A 221 -2.20 3.25 18.68
N ASN A 222 -3.01 2.20 18.70
CA ASN A 222 -3.48 1.56 19.93
C ASN A 222 -2.41 0.71 20.62
N LEU A 223 -1.50 0.09 19.86
CA LEU A 223 -0.45 -0.76 20.42
C LEU A 223 0.62 0.00 21.20
N ARG A 224 0.83 1.29 20.89
CA ARG A 224 1.84 2.15 21.53
C ARG A 224 3.20 1.44 21.64
N LEU A 225 3.74 1.07 20.48
CA LEU A 225 5.00 0.34 20.38
C LEU A 225 6.16 1.13 21.02
N LYS A 226 7.12 0.39 21.56
CA LYS A 226 8.33 0.91 22.19
C LYS A 226 9.52 0.74 21.26
N ASP A 227 10.25 1.82 21.03
CA ASP A 227 11.48 1.86 20.26
C ASP A 227 11.40 1.06 18.94
N CYS A 228 10.37 1.38 18.16
CA CYS A 228 10.06 0.68 16.92
C CYS A 228 10.04 1.65 15.75
N ILE A 229 10.75 1.32 14.68
CA ILE A 229 10.76 2.11 13.44
C ILE A 229 9.69 1.55 12.50
N LEU A 230 8.80 2.43 12.01
CA LEU A 230 7.81 2.13 11.00
C LEU A 230 8.17 2.86 9.71
N ALA A 231 8.34 2.10 8.63
CA ALA A 231 8.49 2.62 7.27
C ALA A 231 7.30 2.16 6.41
N ILE A 232 6.64 3.11 5.75
CA ILE A 232 5.54 2.82 4.82
C ILE A 232 5.88 3.42 3.46
N ILE A 233 5.89 2.60 2.42
CA ILE A 233 6.09 2.99 1.02
C ILE A 233 4.71 3.08 0.36
N CYS A 234 4.34 4.26 -0.11
CA CYS A 234 3.06 4.53 -0.78
C CYS A 234 3.30 4.77 -2.28
N PHE A 235 2.33 4.44 -3.14
CA PHE A 235 2.43 4.66 -4.58
C PHE A 235 1.46 5.72 -5.11
N HIS A 236 0.48 6.15 -4.31
CA HIS A 236 -0.41 7.24 -4.71
C HIS A 236 -0.65 8.30 -3.62
N SER A 237 -1.24 9.42 -4.05
CA SER A 237 -1.46 10.62 -3.22
C SER A 237 -2.35 10.37 -2.00
N LEU A 238 -3.35 9.49 -2.14
CA LEU A 238 -4.31 9.19 -1.07
C LEU A 238 -3.66 8.43 0.10
N GLU A 239 -2.89 7.37 -0.18
CA GLU A 239 -2.08 6.65 0.82
C GLU A 239 -1.10 7.59 1.52
N ASP A 240 -0.29 8.33 0.75
CA ASP A 240 0.72 9.25 1.28
C ASP A 240 0.08 10.31 2.20
N ARG A 241 -1.10 10.81 1.83
CA ARG A 241 -1.85 11.78 2.63
C ARG A 241 -2.35 11.16 3.93
N MET A 242 -2.88 9.94 3.88
CA MET A 242 -3.35 9.22 5.06
C MET A 242 -2.21 8.97 6.04
N VAL A 243 -1.10 8.37 5.59
CA VAL A 243 0.09 8.09 6.42
C VAL A 243 0.63 9.38 7.02
N LYS A 244 0.76 10.46 6.22
CA LYS A 244 1.20 11.77 6.70
C LYS A 244 0.31 12.31 7.82
N ASN A 245 -1.01 12.17 7.69
CA ASN A 245 -1.96 12.68 8.67
C ASN A 245 -1.89 11.89 9.99
N PHE A 246 -1.79 10.56 9.92
CA PHE A 246 -1.55 9.72 11.10
C PHE A 246 -0.23 10.05 11.79
N PHE A 247 0.87 10.16 11.05
CA PHE A 247 2.17 10.48 11.64
C PHE A 247 2.18 11.87 12.30
N LYS A 248 1.50 12.85 11.70
CA LYS A 248 1.29 14.16 12.32
C LYS A 248 0.50 14.03 13.61
N LYS A 249 -0.63 13.30 13.60
CA LYS A 249 -1.45 13.02 14.79
C LYS A 249 -0.61 12.38 15.91
N TRP A 250 0.13 11.32 15.60
CA TRP A 250 0.97 10.61 16.58
C TRP A 250 2.13 11.45 17.13
N SER A 251 2.62 12.43 16.37
CA SER A 251 3.66 13.33 16.85
C SER A 251 3.15 14.46 17.76
N LYS A 252 1.83 14.68 17.85
CA LYS A 252 1.26 15.74 18.68
C LYS A 252 1.28 15.33 20.15
N ALA A 253 1.90 16.18 20.97
CA ALA A 253 1.88 16.05 22.43
C ALA A 253 0.51 16.44 23.02
N CYS A 254 -0.11 17.49 22.47
CA CYS A 254 -1.43 17.98 22.86
C CYS A 254 -2.52 17.50 21.89
N ILE A 255 -3.63 17.01 22.45
CA ILE A 255 -4.80 16.54 21.71
C ILE A 255 -6.08 17.31 22.08
N CYS A 256 -5.95 18.44 22.78
CA CYS A 256 -7.10 19.30 23.09
C CYS A 256 -7.69 19.88 21.80
N ASP A 257 -8.95 20.30 21.86
CA ASP A 257 -9.59 21.06 20.78
C ASP A 257 -8.75 22.32 20.47
N ASP A 258 -8.68 22.69 19.19
CA ASP A 258 -7.93 23.87 18.75
C ASP A 258 -8.50 25.18 19.35
N LEU A 259 -9.75 25.18 19.80
CA LEU A 259 -10.41 26.28 20.51
C LEU A 259 -10.16 26.28 22.03
N ALA A 260 -9.51 25.25 22.58
CA ALA A 260 -9.24 25.16 24.01
C ALA A 260 -8.26 26.27 24.44
N LEU A 261 -8.69 27.13 25.38
CA LEU A 261 -7.89 28.26 25.87
C LEU A 261 -6.71 27.82 26.75
N LYS A 262 -6.75 26.59 27.29
CA LYS A 262 -5.69 25.98 28.10
C LYS A 262 -5.62 24.48 27.79
N CYS A 263 -4.45 23.89 28.00
CA CYS A 263 -4.27 22.44 27.86
C CYS A 263 -4.95 21.70 29.01
N GLU A 264 -5.86 20.79 28.69
CA GLU A 264 -6.55 19.92 29.65
C GLU A 264 -6.08 18.46 29.56
N CYS A 265 -5.29 18.14 28.54
CA CYS A 265 -4.82 16.78 28.27
C CYS A 265 -3.45 16.46 28.91
N GLY A 266 -2.75 17.44 29.49
CA GLY A 266 -1.43 17.19 30.10
C GLY A 266 -0.27 17.03 29.11
N ALA A 267 -0.51 17.18 27.80
CA ALA A 267 0.50 17.31 26.75
C ALA A 267 1.56 16.18 26.67
N ASN A 268 1.18 14.94 26.95
CA ASN A 268 2.07 13.76 26.93
C ASN A 268 1.54 12.62 26.04
N HIS A 269 0.82 12.96 24.97
CA HIS A 269 0.16 11.98 24.09
C HIS A 269 0.98 11.57 22.86
N ASN A 270 2.13 12.19 22.62
CA ASN A 270 2.93 11.85 21.44
C ASN A 270 3.41 10.41 21.54
N LEU A 271 3.26 9.62 20.48
CA LEU A 271 3.71 8.22 20.42
C LEU A 271 5.18 8.09 20.00
N GLY A 272 5.77 9.20 19.54
CA GLY A 272 7.12 9.23 19.00
C GLY A 272 7.32 10.41 18.07
N ARG A 273 8.16 10.24 17.04
CA ARG A 273 8.56 11.32 16.13
C ARG A 273 8.61 10.89 14.68
N ILE A 274 8.36 11.86 13.79
CA ILE A 274 8.52 11.70 12.35
C ILE A 274 10.01 11.81 12.00
N LEU A 275 10.58 10.78 11.38
CA LEU A 275 12.00 10.81 10.95
C LEU A 275 12.17 11.50 9.59
N SER A 276 11.15 11.46 8.72
CA SER A 276 11.20 12.05 7.38
C SER A 276 10.15 13.17 7.21
N LYS A 277 10.55 14.45 7.30
CA LYS A 277 9.61 15.59 7.10
C LYS A 277 9.03 15.61 5.68
N LYS A 278 9.89 15.39 4.68
CA LYS A 278 9.50 15.14 3.28
C LYS A 278 9.49 13.63 3.05
N PRO A 279 8.62 13.10 2.18
CA PRO A 279 8.69 11.70 1.81
C PRO A 279 10.05 11.43 1.15
N ILE A 280 10.63 10.27 1.46
CA ILE A 280 11.80 9.74 0.78
C ILE A 280 11.33 9.21 -0.58
N VAL A 281 12.03 9.57 -1.64
CA VAL A 281 11.66 9.22 -3.03
C VAL A 281 12.83 8.57 -3.73
N PRO A 282 12.59 7.69 -4.71
CA PRO A 282 13.67 6.96 -5.35
C PRO A 282 14.58 7.89 -6.15
N SER A 283 15.84 7.49 -6.25
CA SER A 283 16.86 8.17 -7.04
C SER A 283 16.51 8.18 -8.53
N GLU A 284 17.07 9.11 -9.29
CA GLU A 284 16.86 9.14 -10.74
C GLU A 284 17.38 7.89 -11.44
N ASP A 285 18.45 7.27 -10.93
CA ASP A 285 18.97 6.01 -11.45
C ASP A 285 18.02 4.85 -11.17
N GLU A 286 17.41 4.79 -9.98
CA GLU A 286 16.39 3.78 -9.69
C GLU A 286 15.17 3.96 -10.59
N LYS A 287 14.71 5.19 -10.82
CA LYS A 287 13.55 5.45 -11.70
C LYS A 287 13.81 5.02 -13.15
N ARG A 288 15.05 5.14 -13.63
CA ARG A 288 15.45 4.68 -14.97
C ARG A 288 15.47 3.17 -15.07
N ASN A 289 15.98 2.50 -14.05
CA ASN A 289 16.14 1.04 -14.03
C ASN A 289 14.86 0.30 -13.60
N ASN A 290 13.99 0.97 -12.86
CA ASN A 290 12.73 0.46 -12.35
C ASN A 290 11.64 1.54 -12.48
N SER A 291 10.94 1.56 -13.61
CA SER A 291 9.86 2.54 -13.85
C SER A 291 8.76 2.51 -12.78
N ARG A 292 8.60 1.39 -12.06
CA ARG A 292 7.60 1.19 -11.01
C ARG A 292 7.93 1.95 -9.72
N SER A 293 9.20 2.32 -9.50
CA SER A 293 9.60 3.15 -8.36
C SER A 293 9.20 4.62 -8.54
N SER A 294 8.90 5.07 -9.76
CA SER A 294 8.73 6.50 -10.09
C SER A 294 7.70 7.25 -9.25
N CYS A 295 6.66 6.58 -8.77
CA CYS A 295 5.61 7.17 -7.92
C CYS A 295 5.79 6.91 -6.42
N ALA A 296 6.78 6.10 -6.04
CA ALA A 296 6.98 5.66 -4.67
C ALA A 296 7.38 6.81 -3.74
N LYS A 297 6.77 6.80 -2.56
CA LYS A 297 7.02 7.75 -1.48
C LYS A 297 7.06 7.00 -0.17
N MET A 298 8.23 6.95 0.45
CA MET A 298 8.38 6.35 1.77
C MET A 298 8.27 7.41 2.87
N ARG A 299 7.52 7.09 3.93
CA ARG A 299 7.46 7.87 5.16
C ARG A 299 7.91 7.02 6.33
N VAL A 300 8.65 7.64 7.24
CA VAL A 300 9.21 6.94 8.41
C VAL A 300 8.80 7.62 9.71
N PHE A 301 8.34 6.81 10.66
CA PHE A 301 8.01 7.18 12.03
C PHE A 301 8.82 6.32 13.01
N HIS A 302 9.31 6.93 14.08
CA HIS A 302 9.94 6.21 15.18
C HIS A 302 9.03 6.31 16.40
N PHE A 303 8.48 5.17 16.82
CA PHE A 303 7.77 5.05 18.08
C PHE A 303 8.76 5.03 19.23
N GLN A 304 8.51 5.85 20.27
CA GLN A 304 9.47 6.07 21.36
C GLN A 304 8.88 5.88 22.77
N ASN A 305 7.57 5.69 22.88
CA ASN A 305 6.85 5.62 24.15
C ASN A 305 6.85 4.23 24.77
#